data_AF-A0A5K0XE11-F1
#
_entry.id   AF-A0A5K0XE11-F1
#
_cell.length_a   1.000
_cell.length_b   1.000
_cell.length_c   1.000
_cell.angle_alpha   90.00
_cell.angle_beta   90.00
_cell.angle_gamma   90.00
#
_symmetry.space_group_name_H-M   'P 1'
#
loop_
_entity.id
_entity.type
_entity.pdbx_description
1 polymer ?
#
loop_
_entity_poly.entity_id
_entity_poly.type
_entity_poly.pdbx_seq_one_letter_code
_entity_poly.pdbx_strand_id
1 'polypeptide(L)'
;FLKSSHPLVAHFEAALLQRQRVEILLPASVFPVCDVQLFNLCKSINPNAEVDPLIPLALTMKAAKQSNFIYTSRDKLWISRQTSGGIQPLFEKNFIATENIQTEAIFIPCCMKKPVEAFHLEVAANEYYVDVIAQKLGVIDSSQVLIS
;
A
#
# COMPACT_ATOMS: atom_id res chain seq x y z
N PHE A 1 -13.98 -11.28 1.64
CA PHE A 1 -12.63 -10.75 1.36
C PHE A 1 -11.67 -10.97 2.51
N LEU A 2 -11.83 -10.34 3.68
CA LEU A 2 -10.88 -10.43 4.82
C LEU A 2 -10.63 -11.84 5.43
N LYS A 3 -11.27 -12.89 4.91
CA LYS A 3 -11.03 -14.29 5.30
C LYS A 3 -10.34 -15.10 4.20
N SER A 4 -9.98 -14.49 3.06
CA SER A 4 -9.30 -15.16 1.95
C SER A 4 -7.78 -15.07 2.09
N SER A 5 -7.06 -15.80 1.25
CA SER A 5 -5.60 -15.75 1.11
C SER A 5 -5.13 -14.65 0.13
N HIS A 6 -5.96 -13.63 -0.13
CA HIS A 6 -5.63 -12.59 -1.10
C HIS A 6 -4.52 -11.68 -0.52
N PRO A 7 -3.47 -11.31 -1.28
CA PRO A 7 -2.33 -10.55 -0.74
C PRO A 7 -2.74 -9.24 -0.05
N LEU A 8 -3.71 -8.52 -0.61
CA LEU A 8 -4.30 -7.33 0.03
C LEU A 8 -4.82 -7.56 1.46
N VAL A 9 -5.25 -8.78 1.83
CA VAL A 9 -5.65 -9.07 3.21
C VAL A 9 -4.48 -8.79 4.14
N ALA A 10 -3.28 -9.33 3.85
CA ALA A 10 -2.09 -9.07 4.65
C ALA A 10 -1.74 -7.56 4.74
N HIS A 11 -2.02 -6.78 3.69
CA HIS A 11 -1.87 -5.33 3.75
C HIS A 11 -2.86 -4.66 4.70
N PHE A 12 -4.15 -5.05 4.67
CA PHE A 12 -5.14 -4.57 5.63
C PHE A 12 -4.72 -4.92 7.07
N GLU A 13 -4.26 -6.16 7.28
CA GLU A 13 -3.78 -6.64 8.58
C GLU A 13 -2.56 -5.83 9.07
N ALA A 14 -1.56 -5.61 8.22
CA ALA A 14 -0.38 -4.81 8.56
C ALA A 14 -0.75 -3.35 8.88
N ALA A 15 -1.68 -2.75 8.14
CA ALA A 15 -2.14 -1.39 8.40
C ALA A 15 -2.97 -1.26 9.70
N LEU A 16 -3.62 -2.35 10.16
CA LEU A 16 -4.30 -2.41 11.46
C LEU A 16 -3.34 -2.52 12.64
N LEU A 17 -2.25 -3.26 12.47
CA LEU A 17 -1.25 -3.47 13.51
C LEU A 17 -0.45 -2.19 13.83
N GLN A 18 -0.55 -1.16 13.00
CA GLN A 18 0.00 0.16 13.29
C GLN A 18 -0.69 0.78 14.50
N ARG A 19 -0.01 0.65 15.65
CA ARG A 19 -0.34 1.34 16.89
C ARG A 19 -0.52 2.83 16.57
N GLN A 20 -1.74 3.34 16.74
CA GLN A 20 -2.21 4.74 16.67
C GLN A 20 -3.17 5.10 15.52
N ARG A 21 -3.47 4.22 14.54
CA ARG A 21 -4.46 4.56 13.50
C ARG A 21 -5.88 4.14 13.88
N VAL A 22 -6.81 5.10 13.84
CA VAL A 22 -8.26 4.88 14.04
C VAL A 22 -8.91 4.32 12.75
N GLU A 23 -8.29 4.56 11.61
CA GLU A 23 -8.76 4.15 10.29
C GLU A 23 -7.72 3.31 9.56
N ILE A 24 -8.18 2.32 8.79
CA ILE A 24 -7.29 1.51 7.96
C ILE A 24 -7.04 2.23 6.64
N LEU A 25 -5.87 2.86 6.54
CA LEU A 25 -5.44 3.59 5.35
C LEU A 25 -4.41 2.76 4.60
N LEU A 26 -4.71 2.39 3.36
CA LEU A 26 -3.79 1.71 2.46
C LEU A 26 -3.34 2.63 1.32
N PRO A 27 -2.05 2.59 0.92
CA PRO A 27 -1.59 3.32 -0.26
C PRO A 27 -2.31 2.80 -1.50
N ALA A 28 -2.77 3.70 -2.36
CA ALA A 28 -3.53 3.33 -3.56
C ALA A 28 -2.71 2.48 -4.55
N SER A 29 -1.38 2.63 -4.55
CA SER A 29 -0.45 1.85 -5.38
C SER A 29 -0.45 0.35 -5.08
N VAL A 30 -0.84 -0.05 -3.87
CA VAL A 30 -0.89 -1.45 -3.46
C VAL A 30 -2.00 -2.23 -4.17
N PHE A 31 -3.13 -1.59 -4.46
CA PHE A 31 -4.31 -2.25 -5.03
C PHE A 31 -4.05 -2.88 -6.40
N PRO A 32 -3.59 -2.12 -7.43
CA PRO A 32 -3.36 -2.70 -8.74
C PRO A 32 -2.17 -3.69 -8.75
N VAL A 33 -1.24 -3.60 -7.80
CA VAL A 33 -0.11 -4.55 -7.71
C VAL A 33 -0.55 -5.88 -7.10
N CYS A 34 -1.38 -5.84 -6.06
CA CYS A 34 -1.79 -7.03 -5.33
C CYS A 34 -3.05 -7.71 -5.88
N ASP A 35 -3.85 -7.03 -6.69
CA ASP A 35 -5.08 -7.56 -7.30
C ASP A 35 -4.93 -7.68 -8.82
N VAL A 36 -4.67 -8.92 -9.27
CA VAL A 36 -4.47 -9.23 -10.69
C VAL A 36 -5.72 -8.93 -11.54
N GLN A 37 -6.91 -9.04 -10.96
CA GLN A 37 -8.15 -8.74 -11.68
C GLN A 37 -8.27 -7.23 -11.91
N LEU A 38 -7.98 -6.44 -10.89
CA LEU A 38 -7.92 -4.98 -11.00
C LEU A 38 -6.87 -4.55 -12.02
N PHE A 39 -5.66 -5.11 -11.96
CA PHE A 39 -4.62 -4.79 -12.93
C PHE A 39 -5.06 -5.10 -14.37
N ASN A 40 -5.63 -6.30 -14.61
CA ASN A 40 -6.11 -6.69 -15.92
C ASN A 40 -7.23 -5.76 -16.43
N LEU A 41 -8.10 -5.27 -15.55
CA LEU A 41 -9.08 -4.25 -15.91
C LEU A 41 -8.39 -2.94 -16.31
N CYS A 42 -7.37 -2.48 -15.56
CA CYS A 42 -6.58 -1.32 -15.96
C CYS A 42 -5.98 -1.47 -17.36
N LYS A 43 -5.43 -2.65 -17.68
CA LYS A 43 -4.89 -2.96 -19.02
C LYS A 43 -5.95 -2.95 -20.11
N SER A 44 -7.14 -3.47 -19.83
CA SER A 44 -8.25 -3.46 -20.78
C SER A 44 -8.75 -2.04 -21.10
N ILE A 45 -8.65 -1.13 -20.13
CA ILE A 45 -9.01 0.29 -20.29
C ILE A 45 -7.88 1.04 -21.02
N ASN A 46 -6.63 0.77 -20.66
CA ASN A 46 -5.47 1.40 -21.27
C ASN A 46 -4.27 0.42 -21.29
N PRO A 47 -3.88 -0.10 -22.47
CA PRO A 47 -2.75 -1.04 -22.58
C PRO A 47 -1.42 -0.50 -22.04
N ASN A 48 -1.23 0.83 -22.01
CA ASN A 48 -0.02 1.43 -21.43
C ASN A 48 0.11 1.19 -19.91
N ALA A 49 -0.92 0.67 -19.26
CA ALA A 49 -0.88 0.23 -17.87
C ALA A 49 0.16 -0.87 -17.59
N GLU A 50 0.64 -1.58 -18.62
CA GLU A 50 1.76 -2.53 -18.49
C GLU A 50 3.13 -1.86 -18.34
N VAL A 51 3.25 -0.61 -18.81
CA VAL A 51 4.53 0.10 -18.91
C VAL A 51 4.62 1.23 -17.90
N ASP A 52 3.51 1.95 -17.69
CA ASP A 52 3.45 3.11 -16.81
C ASP A 52 2.62 2.78 -15.54
N PRO A 53 3.26 2.58 -14.38
CA PRO A 53 2.57 2.27 -13.12
C PRO A 53 1.69 3.42 -12.60
N LEU A 54 1.82 4.64 -13.13
CA LEU A 54 0.92 5.75 -12.81
C LEU A 54 -0.48 5.54 -13.41
N ILE A 55 -0.61 4.77 -14.49
CA ILE A 55 -1.90 4.52 -15.14
C ILE A 55 -2.81 3.63 -14.27
N PRO A 56 -2.38 2.42 -13.82
CA PRO A 56 -3.17 1.62 -12.88
C PRO A 56 -3.52 2.39 -11.60
N LEU A 57 -2.58 3.16 -11.06
CA LEU A 57 -2.80 4.01 -9.89
C LEU A 57 -3.91 5.04 -10.15
N ALA A 58 -3.83 5.78 -11.26
CA ALA A 58 -4.81 6.80 -11.62
C ALA A 58 -6.20 6.21 -11.86
N LEU A 59 -6.29 5.06 -12.54
CA LEU A 59 -7.55 4.35 -12.78
C LEU A 59 -8.15 3.85 -11.47
N THR A 60 -7.33 3.29 -10.58
CA THR A 60 -7.75 2.83 -9.25
C THR A 60 -8.30 4.01 -8.43
N MET A 61 -7.60 5.14 -8.41
CA MET A 61 -8.05 6.34 -7.68
C MET A 61 -9.34 6.91 -8.27
N LYS A 62 -9.49 6.90 -9.60
CA LYS A 62 -10.71 7.34 -10.27
C LYS A 62 -11.90 6.45 -9.87
N ALA A 63 -11.73 5.13 -9.88
CA ALA A 63 -12.76 4.19 -9.45
C ALA A 63 -13.10 4.35 -7.96
N ALA A 64 -12.08 4.51 -7.11
CA ALA A 64 -12.26 4.71 -5.67
C ALA A 64 -13.10 5.96 -5.37
N LYS A 65 -12.83 7.09 -6.04
CA LYS A 65 -13.58 8.35 -5.89
C LYS A 65 -15.04 8.26 -6.33
N GLN A 66 -15.38 7.28 -7.17
CA GLN A 66 -16.75 7.06 -7.64
C GLN A 66 -17.55 6.10 -6.72
N SER A 67 -16.90 5.49 -5.74
CA SER A 67 -17.53 4.56 -4.82
C SER A 67 -18.10 5.26 -3.59
N ASN A 68 -19.34 4.93 -3.23
CA ASN A 68 -19.99 5.41 -2.00
C ASN A 68 -19.53 4.66 -0.73
N PHE A 69 -18.65 3.66 -0.87
CA PHE A 69 -18.19 2.82 0.23
C PHE A 69 -16.70 3.00 0.54
N ILE A 70 -16.01 3.80 -0.26
CA ILE A 70 -14.57 4.01 -0.19
C ILE A 70 -14.33 5.49 0.11
N TYR A 71 -13.49 5.72 1.12
CA TYR A 71 -12.96 7.03 1.42
C TYR A 71 -11.59 7.17 0.76
N THR A 72 -11.38 8.27 0.05
CA THR A 72 -10.07 8.68 -0.46
C THR A 72 -9.68 10.02 0.12
N SER A 73 -8.42 10.18 0.54
CA SER A 73 -7.91 11.49 0.95
C SER A 73 -7.86 12.45 -0.25
N ARG A 74 -8.11 13.75 -0.02
CA ARG A 74 -8.09 14.77 -1.09
C ARG A 74 -6.68 15.00 -1.62
N ASP A 75 -5.69 15.02 -0.72
CA ASP A 75 -4.32 15.48 -1.02
C ASP A 75 -3.30 14.33 -1.04
N LYS A 76 -3.73 13.12 -0.69
CA LYS A 76 -2.88 11.95 -0.56
C LYS A 76 -3.51 10.75 -1.25
N LEU A 77 -2.69 9.84 -1.74
CA LEU A 77 -3.13 8.63 -2.45
C LEU A 77 -3.48 7.51 -1.46
N TRP A 78 -4.34 7.83 -0.50
CA TRP A 78 -4.87 6.88 0.48
C TRP A 78 -6.23 6.36 0.05
N ILE A 79 -6.44 5.06 0.24
CA ILE A 79 -7.73 4.39 0.12
C ILE A 79 -8.06 3.78 1.48
N SER A 80 -9.26 4.08 1.98
CA SER A 80 -9.83 3.51 3.19
C SER A 80 -11.26 3.09 2.93
N ARG A 81 -11.79 2.18 3.74
CA ARG A 81 -13.21 1.86 3.72
C ARG A 81 -13.96 2.94 4.49
N GLN A 82 -15.03 3.46 3.91
CA GLN A 82 -15.96 4.30 4.66
C GLN A 82 -16.74 3.42 5.64
N THR A 83 -16.39 3.47 6.93
CA THR A 83 -17.07 2.68 7.97
C THR A 83 -17.89 3.56 8.89
N SER A 84 -19.21 3.38 8.87
CA SER A 84 -20.12 3.86 9.91
C SER A 84 -20.16 2.82 11.04
N GLY A 85 -19.16 2.83 11.92
CA GLY A 85 -19.01 1.86 13.02
C GLY A 85 -17.70 1.11 12.91
N GLY A 86 -16.83 1.31 13.91
CA GLY A 86 -15.40 0.93 13.88
C GLY A 86 -15.11 -0.52 13.46
N ILE A 87 -13.92 -0.71 12.88
CA ILE A 87 -13.48 -1.95 12.23
C ILE A 87 -12.87 -2.96 13.24
N GLN A 88 -12.80 -2.58 14.51
CA GLN A 88 -12.23 -3.39 15.59
C GLN A 88 -12.78 -4.83 15.72
N PRO A 89 -14.09 -5.11 15.56
CA PRO A 89 -14.61 -6.48 15.73
C PRO A 89 -14.33 -7.41 14.54
N LEU A 90 -13.85 -6.91 13.39
CA LEU A 90 -13.64 -7.74 12.19
C LEU A 90 -12.35 -8.55 12.22
N PHE A 91 -11.42 -8.19 13.11
CA PHE A 91 -10.07 -8.76 13.17
C PHE A 91 -9.75 -9.36 14.54
N GLU A 92 -10.75 -9.90 15.26
CA GLU A 92 -10.59 -10.66 16.52
C GLU A 92 -9.77 -11.96 16.36
N LYS A 93 -9.16 -12.20 15.20
CA LYS A 93 -8.21 -13.29 14.99
C LYS A 93 -6.88 -12.85 15.57
N ASN A 94 -6.30 -13.68 16.44
CA ASN A 94 -4.94 -13.52 16.94
C ASN A 94 -3.99 -13.32 15.76
N PHE A 95 -3.65 -12.06 15.47
CA PHE A 95 -2.59 -11.73 14.54
C PHE A 95 -1.33 -12.38 15.08
N ILE A 96 -0.81 -13.35 14.34
CA ILE A 96 0.52 -13.86 14.63
C ILE A 96 1.42 -12.67 14.35
N ALA A 97 2.02 -12.11 15.41
CA ALA A 97 2.98 -11.05 15.28
C ALA A 97 4.03 -11.52 14.27
N THR A 98 4.08 -10.85 13.12
CA THR A 98 5.13 -11.07 12.14
C THR A 98 6.45 -10.82 12.84
N GLU A 99 7.41 -11.71 12.70
CA GLU A 99 8.75 -11.48 13.24
C GLU A 99 9.35 -10.22 12.63
N ASN A 100 10.33 -9.62 13.30
CA ASN A 100 11.06 -8.52 12.70
C ASN A 100 11.73 -9.00 11.41
N ILE A 101 11.41 -8.34 10.30
CA ILE A 101 11.96 -8.69 9.00
C ILE A 101 13.16 -7.80 8.74
N GLN A 102 14.29 -8.41 8.42
CA GLN A 102 15.46 -7.72 7.90
C GLN A 102 15.73 -8.23 6.49
N THR A 103 15.71 -7.32 5.51
CA THR A 103 16.05 -7.64 4.13
C THR A 103 17.02 -6.61 3.57
N GLU A 104 17.92 -7.04 2.70
CA GLU A 104 18.77 -6.12 1.95
C GLU A 104 17.95 -5.46 0.84
N ALA A 105 18.20 -4.17 0.62
CA ALA A 105 17.58 -3.36 -0.41
C ALA A 105 18.61 -2.41 -1.04
N ILE A 106 18.28 -1.90 -2.22
CA ILE A 106 19.16 -1.02 -2.98
C ILE A 106 18.47 0.34 -3.14
N PHE A 107 19.18 1.42 -2.80
CA PHE A 107 18.77 2.78 -3.05
C PHE A 107 19.37 3.29 -4.36
N ILE A 108 18.50 3.56 -5.33
CA ILE A 108 18.89 4.10 -6.64
C ILE A 108 18.62 5.62 -6.62
N PRO A 109 19.65 6.47 -6.63
CA PRO A 109 19.45 7.91 -6.64
C PRO A 109 19.01 8.40 -8.02
N CYS A 110 18.17 9.44 -8.05
CA CYS A 110 17.81 10.13 -9.29
C CYS A 110 19.03 10.85 -9.95
N CYS A 111 20.00 11.26 -9.12
CA CYS A 111 21.21 11.91 -9.63
C CYS A 111 22.26 10.88 -10.04
N MET A 112 22.60 10.83 -11.33
CA MET A 112 23.62 9.94 -11.90
C MET A 112 25.03 10.11 -11.29
N LYS A 113 25.28 11.20 -10.54
CA LYS A 113 26.56 11.44 -9.84
C LYS A 113 26.63 10.76 -8.47
N LYS A 114 25.49 10.35 -7.91
CA LYS A 114 25.43 9.66 -6.63
C LYS A 114 25.56 8.15 -6.86
N PRO A 115 26.31 7.43 -6.02
CA PRO A 115 26.40 5.98 -6.15
C PRO A 115 25.07 5.33 -5.77
N VAL A 116 24.84 4.14 -6.33
CA VAL A 116 23.82 3.22 -5.84
C VAL A 116 24.30 2.65 -4.52
N GLU A 117 23.46 2.67 -3.49
CA GLU A 117 23.82 2.27 -2.13
C GLU A 117 22.99 1.07 -1.69
N ALA A 118 23.64 0.05 -1.11
CA ALA A 118 22.94 -1.03 -0.43
C ALA A 118 22.58 -0.61 1.00
N PHE A 119 21.40 -1.00 1.47
CA PHE A 119 20.96 -0.75 2.83
C PHE A 119 20.10 -1.90 3.36
N HIS A 120 19.98 -1.99 4.68
CA HIS A 120 19.09 -2.95 5.32
C HIS A 120 17.73 -2.29 5.57
N LEU A 121 16.68 -2.90 5.02
CA LEU A 121 15.29 -2.59 5.34
C LEU A 121 14.89 -3.44 6.54
N GLU A 122 14.77 -2.78 7.68
CA GLU A 122 14.32 -3.38 8.95
C GLU A 122 12.86 -2.98 9.17
N VAL A 123 11.99 -3.98 9.24
CA VAL A 123 10.55 -3.80 9.46
C VAL A 123 10.19 -4.49 10.76
N ALA A 124 9.81 -3.72 11.78
CA ALA A 124 9.36 -4.30 13.04
C ALA A 124 8.00 -5.00 12.88
N ALA A 125 7.70 -5.93 13.78
CA ALA A 125 6.46 -6.71 13.81
C ALA A 125 5.15 -5.88 13.68
N ASN A 126 5.17 -4.65 14.20
CA ASN A 126 4.03 -3.72 14.25
C ASN A 126 4.15 -2.56 13.25
N GLU A 127 5.09 -2.64 12.32
CA GLU A 127 5.29 -1.65 11.27
C GLU A 127 4.75 -2.16 9.94
N TYR A 128 4.27 -1.21 9.13
CA TYR A 128 3.89 -1.50 7.77
C TYR A 128 5.08 -1.23 6.87
N TYR A 129 5.56 -2.26 6.16
CA TYR A 129 6.81 -2.17 5.41
C TYR A 129 6.84 -1.01 4.38
N VAL A 130 5.69 -0.63 3.82
CA VAL A 130 5.63 0.49 2.86
C VAL A 130 5.90 1.84 3.54
N ASP A 131 5.55 1.99 4.82
CA ASP A 131 5.91 3.19 5.59
C ASP A 131 7.42 3.24 5.89
N VAL A 132 8.04 2.09 6.14
CA VAL A 132 9.50 1.99 6.28
C VAL A 132 10.19 2.37 4.96
N ILE A 133 9.67 1.90 3.82
CA ILE A 133 10.15 2.28 2.49
C ILE A 133 9.99 3.80 2.28
N ALA A 134 8.84 4.37 2.64
CA ALA A 134 8.58 5.80 2.54
C ALA A 134 9.62 6.63 3.31
N GLN A 135 9.93 6.22 4.53
CA GLN A 135 10.96 6.85 5.36
C GLN A 135 12.34 6.79 4.67
N LYS A 136 12.72 5.63 4.11
CA LYS A 136 14.00 5.47 3.40
C LYS A 136 14.07 6.30 2.13
N LEU A 137 12.95 6.50 1.44
CA LEU A 137 12.85 7.37 0.27
C LEU A 137 12.78 8.87 0.62
N GLY A 138 12.63 9.22 1.91
CA GLY A 138 12.51 10.60 2.35
C GLY A 138 11.19 11.28 1.97
N VAL A 139 10.14 10.49 1.72
CA VAL A 139 8.78 11.01 1.45
C VAL A 139 7.97 11.07 2.73
N ILE A 140 6.86 11.83 2.72
CA ILE A 140 6.09 12.15 3.93
C ILE A 140 5.44 10.89 4.54
N ASP A 141 4.84 10.05 3.69
CA ASP A 141 4.17 8.82 4.10
C ASP A 141 4.04 7.84 2.92
N SER A 142 3.60 6.61 3.20
CA SER A 142 3.49 5.57 2.18
C SER A 142 2.46 5.81 1.08
N SER A 143 1.58 6.82 1.17
CA SER A 143 0.74 7.17 0.03
C SER A 143 1.54 7.72 -1.16
N GLN A 144 2.77 8.20 -0.92
CA GLN A 144 3.65 8.71 -1.98
C GLN A 144 4.53 7.61 -2.57
N VAL A 145 4.47 6.38 -2.06
CA VAL A 145 5.23 5.26 -2.59
C VAL A 145 4.49 4.64 -3.76
N LEU A 146 5.14 4.61 -4.92
CA LEU A 146 4.70 3.88 -6.08
C LEU A 146 5.35 2.49 -6.09
N ILE A 147 4.56 1.46 -6.38
CA ILE A 147 5.03 0.07 -6.48
C ILE A 147 4.90 -0.32 -7.95
N SER A 148 5.99 -0.81 -8.54
CA SER A 148 6.10 -1.25 -9.93
C SER A 148 6.33 -2.74 -10.02
#